data_AF-A0AAV1SSJ8-F1
#
_entry.id   AF-A0AAV1SSJ8-F1
#
_cell.length_a   1.000
_cell.length_b   1.000
_cell.length_c   1.000
_cell.angle_alpha   90.00
_cell.angle_beta   90.00
_cell.angle_gamma   90.00
#
_symmetry.space_group_name_H-M   'P 1'
#
loop_
_entity.id
_entity.type
_entity.pdbx_description
1 polymer ?
#
loop_
_entity_poly.entity_id
_entity_poly.type
_entity_poly.pdbx_seq_one_letter_code
_entity_poly.pdbx_strand_id
1 'polypeptide(L)'
;MGFSLFLIKQLCLLLVLPFSILYLRKYATAAQFDPSQYPRQERCALYALKASFNNSFLNDNWTGPQCSTDNSSGWHGIRCVSGLVSEISLESIGLNATLIDTDAFLFLTELTVLSFKNNSISGNVMNFSSNIKMKRLDLSGNKLYGSIPRSLLSLTLLESLLLQDNYLKGSIPEFNQSSLTVFNVSNNDLNGSIPTTQTLQSFGPDSYSSNRRLFGPPTLNTCNSIFTAKYVADVPSNENSPPEPPKKSSKPNFATTFIVFDVVGLVAVIFLFLLYFQKVRKRKKMIKKDDGKEKEGGRDTTCGDDRLEDEGKGKGCHNRRRKREAYVHRGRSKKFPTE
;
A
#
# COMPACT_ATOMS: atom_id res chain seq x y z
N MET A 1 -8.79 13.49 -73.13
CA MET A 1 -7.79 13.15 -72.09
C MET A 1 -8.31 13.28 -70.64
N GLY A 2 -9.29 14.14 -70.32
CA GLY A 2 -9.71 14.38 -68.91
C GLY A 2 -10.33 13.20 -68.15
N PHE A 3 -11.16 12.37 -68.79
CA PHE A 3 -11.88 11.26 -68.12
C PHE A 3 -10.97 10.17 -67.52
N SER A 4 -9.83 9.89 -68.17
CA SER A 4 -8.86 8.89 -67.70
C SER A 4 -8.22 9.30 -66.37
N LEU A 5 -7.79 10.56 -66.23
CA LEU A 5 -7.20 11.06 -64.98
C LEU A 5 -8.19 11.07 -63.80
N PHE A 6 -9.48 11.28 -64.06
CA PHE A 6 -10.50 11.29 -63.01
C PHE A 6 -10.71 9.88 -62.44
N LEU A 7 -10.87 8.87 -63.30
CA LEU A 7 -11.00 7.47 -62.90
C LEU A 7 -9.76 6.95 -62.16
N ILE A 8 -8.55 7.30 -62.61
CA ILE A 8 -7.29 6.94 -61.94
C ILE A 8 -7.20 7.56 -60.54
N LYS A 9 -7.60 8.83 -60.37
CA LYS A 9 -7.67 9.47 -59.04
C LYS A 9 -8.71 8.82 -58.13
N GLN A 10 -9.88 8.45 -58.66
CA GLN A 10 -10.93 7.77 -57.90
C GLN A 10 -10.49 6.37 -57.42
N LEU A 11 -9.82 5.60 -58.29
CA LEU A 11 -9.26 4.28 -57.92
C LEU A 11 -8.16 4.40 -56.87
N CYS A 12 -7.23 5.36 -57.00
CA CYS A 12 -6.19 5.57 -55.99
C CYS A 12 -6.80 5.91 -54.62
N LEU A 13 -7.84 6.73 -54.55
CA LEU A 13 -8.48 7.07 -53.28
C LEU A 13 -9.18 5.85 -52.64
N LEU A 14 -9.85 5.02 -53.45
CA LEU A 14 -10.50 3.78 -53.00
C LEU A 14 -9.50 2.70 -52.56
N LEU A 15 -8.26 2.71 -53.06
CA LEU A 15 -7.21 1.78 -52.64
C LEU A 15 -6.40 2.28 -51.44
N VAL A 16 -6.13 3.59 -51.33
CA VAL A 16 -5.31 4.13 -50.23
C VAL A 16 -6.07 4.20 -48.92
N LEU A 17 -7.38 4.51 -48.93
CA LEU A 17 -8.20 4.59 -47.72
C LEU A 17 -8.29 3.27 -46.90
N PRO A 18 -8.61 2.09 -47.48
CA PRO A 18 -8.66 0.85 -46.70
C PRO A 18 -7.29 0.43 -46.16
N PHE A 19 -6.20 0.66 -46.90
CA PHE A 19 -4.85 0.42 -46.38
C PHE A 19 -4.53 1.38 -45.22
N SER A 20 -4.93 2.65 -45.31
CA SER A 20 -4.76 3.62 -44.22
C SER A 20 -5.56 3.24 -42.97
N ILE A 21 -6.79 2.75 -43.14
CA ILE A 21 -7.67 2.30 -42.04
C ILE A 21 -7.17 0.99 -41.43
N LEU A 22 -6.65 0.05 -42.23
CA LEU A 22 -5.99 -1.17 -41.74
C LEU A 22 -4.69 -0.86 -41.01
N TYR A 23 -3.89 0.09 -41.52
CA TYR A 23 -2.70 0.60 -40.85
C TYR A 23 -3.07 1.20 -39.49
N LEU A 24 -4.04 2.12 -39.44
CA LEU A 24 -4.53 2.71 -38.19
C LEU A 24 -5.14 1.66 -37.24
N ARG A 25 -5.87 0.65 -37.73
CA ARG A 25 -6.35 -0.48 -36.89
C ARG A 25 -5.23 -1.32 -36.30
N LYS A 26 -4.09 -1.45 -37.00
CA LYS A 26 -2.88 -2.12 -36.50
C LYS A 26 -2.24 -1.37 -35.33
N TYR A 27 -2.48 -0.07 -35.19
CA TYR A 27 -2.09 0.74 -34.02
C TYR A 27 -3.22 0.90 -32.98
N ALA A 28 -4.49 0.72 -33.36
CA ALA A 28 -5.64 0.88 -32.46
C ALA A 28 -5.96 -0.35 -31.59
N THR A 29 -5.11 -1.39 -31.60
CA THR A 29 -5.27 -2.60 -30.76
C THR A 29 -3.99 -2.99 -30.03
N ALA A 30 -3.29 -1.99 -29.50
CA ALA A 30 -2.42 -2.14 -28.34
C ALA A 30 -2.67 -0.96 -27.40
N ALA A 31 -3.19 -1.22 -26.20
CA ALA A 31 -2.98 -0.26 -25.11
C ALA A 31 -1.47 -0.13 -24.94
N GLN A 32 -0.94 1.09 -25.08
CA GLN A 32 0.50 1.31 -25.21
C GLN A 32 1.21 0.88 -23.92
N PHE A 33 1.85 -0.29 -23.98
CA PHE A 33 2.84 -0.70 -22.99
C PHE A 33 4.06 0.19 -23.19
N ASP A 34 4.19 1.23 -22.37
CA ASP A 34 5.36 2.10 -22.32
C ASP A 34 6.36 1.55 -21.27
N PRO A 35 7.49 0.95 -21.69
CA PRO A 35 8.48 0.40 -20.76
C PRO A 35 9.25 1.49 -19.99
N SER A 36 9.05 2.78 -20.30
CA SER A 36 9.61 3.89 -19.50
C SER A 36 8.72 4.26 -18.31
N GLN A 37 7.43 3.92 -18.37
CA GLN A 37 6.48 4.15 -17.28
C GLN A 37 6.79 3.21 -16.10
N TYR A 38 6.73 1.89 -16.32
CA TYR A 38 6.87 0.88 -15.24
C TYR A 38 8.11 1.03 -14.34
N PRO A 39 9.34 1.29 -14.85
CA PRO A 39 10.51 1.55 -14.01
C PRO A 39 10.39 2.77 -13.10
N ARG A 40 9.49 3.72 -13.40
CA ARG A 40 9.13 4.82 -12.49
C ARG A 40 8.25 4.32 -11.35
N GLN A 41 7.17 3.57 -11.62
CA GLN A 41 6.30 3.08 -10.54
C GLN A 41 6.97 2.00 -9.68
N GLU A 42 7.69 1.06 -10.28
CA GLU A 42 8.47 0.04 -9.56
C GLU A 42 9.47 0.70 -8.60
N ARG A 43 10.23 1.69 -9.07
CA ARG A 43 11.14 2.47 -8.22
C ARG A 43 10.40 3.22 -7.11
N CYS A 44 9.25 3.84 -7.40
CA CYS A 44 8.42 4.50 -6.38
C CYS A 44 7.92 3.50 -5.32
N ALA A 45 7.46 2.32 -5.73
CA ALA A 45 7.00 1.26 -4.83
C ALA A 45 8.14 0.77 -3.92
N LEU A 46 9.35 0.58 -4.45
CA LEU A 46 10.53 0.20 -3.66
C LEU A 46 10.93 1.27 -2.63
N TYR A 47 10.82 2.56 -2.97
CA TYR A 47 11.02 3.65 -2.00
C TYR A 47 9.88 3.75 -0.98
N ALA A 48 8.63 3.47 -1.36
CA ALA A 48 7.50 3.39 -0.42
C ALA A 48 7.70 2.23 0.57
N LEU A 49 8.10 1.05 0.10
CA LEU A 49 8.48 -0.09 0.94
C LEU A 49 9.63 0.28 1.89
N LYS A 50 10.68 0.93 1.40
CA LYS A 50 11.80 1.43 2.24
C LYS A 50 11.30 2.31 3.40
N ALA A 51 10.39 3.25 3.10
CA ALA A 51 9.79 4.13 4.08
C ALA A 51 8.88 3.39 5.08
N SER A 52 8.05 2.44 4.62
CA SER A 52 7.20 1.60 5.48
C SER A 52 8.00 0.68 6.42
N PHE A 53 9.16 0.19 5.99
CA PHE A 53 10.02 -0.65 6.84
C PHE A 53 10.75 0.12 7.94
N ASN A 54 11.12 1.38 7.67
CA ASN A 54 11.82 2.29 8.61
C ASN A 54 12.95 1.60 9.41
N ASN A 55 13.77 0.81 8.72
CA ASN A 55 14.82 -0.02 9.31
C ASN A 55 16.19 0.58 8.96
N SER A 56 17.08 0.74 9.94
CA SER A 56 18.39 1.39 9.75
C SER A 56 19.27 0.63 8.76
N PHE A 57 19.35 -0.70 8.87
CA PHE A 57 20.12 -1.54 7.96
C PHE A 57 19.64 -1.39 6.50
N LEU A 58 18.33 -1.36 6.26
CA LEU A 58 17.79 -1.04 4.93
C LEU A 58 18.07 0.41 4.52
N ASN A 59 18.05 1.36 5.45
CA ASN A 59 18.36 2.76 5.13
C ASN A 59 19.77 2.92 4.54
N ASP A 60 20.74 2.20 5.11
CA ASP A 60 22.15 2.20 4.70
C ASP A 60 22.40 1.32 3.45
N ASN A 61 21.73 0.17 3.33
CA ASN A 61 21.98 -0.81 2.26
C ASN A 61 21.10 -0.64 1.02
N TRP A 62 20.01 0.15 1.07
CA TRP A 62 19.16 0.43 -0.10
C TRP A 62 19.48 1.82 -0.65
N THR A 63 20.69 1.97 -1.21
CA THR A 63 21.19 3.22 -1.80
C THR A 63 21.58 3.03 -3.27
N GLY A 64 21.52 4.10 -4.06
CA GLY A 64 21.81 4.02 -5.50
C GLY A 64 20.74 3.28 -6.32
N PRO A 65 21.09 2.77 -7.52
CA PRO A 65 20.14 2.13 -8.42
C PRO A 65 19.63 0.78 -7.89
N GLN A 66 18.33 0.54 -8.06
CA GLN A 66 17.65 -0.69 -7.63
C GLN A 66 18.06 -1.88 -8.49
N CYS A 67 18.13 -1.69 -9.80
CA CYS A 67 18.57 -2.68 -10.77
C CYS A 67 19.57 -2.03 -11.73
N SER A 68 20.76 -2.64 -11.84
CA SER A 68 21.85 -2.23 -12.70
C SER A 68 21.76 -2.89 -14.09
N THR A 69 22.55 -2.40 -15.05
CA THR A 69 22.57 -2.88 -16.44
C THR A 69 23.04 -4.33 -16.61
N ASP A 70 23.68 -4.90 -15.59
CA ASP A 70 24.13 -6.29 -15.51
C ASP A 70 23.11 -7.20 -14.78
N ASN A 71 21.91 -6.70 -14.47
CA ASN A 71 20.90 -7.31 -13.61
C ASN A 71 21.30 -7.51 -12.14
N SER A 72 22.42 -6.93 -11.69
CA SER A 72 22.74 -6.86 -10.26
C SER A 72 21.87 -5.81 -9.55
N SER A 73 21.65 -6.00 -8.25
CA SER A 73 21.11 -4.97 -7.37
C SER A 73 22.17 -4.53 -6.38
N GLY A 74 22.29 -3.23 -6.15
CA GLY A 74 23.03 -2.71 -5.00
C GLY A 74 22.25 -2.86 -3.67
N TRP A 75 20.96 -3.20 -3.73
CA TRP A 75 20.07 -3.22 -2.59
C TRP A 75 20.06 -4.62 -1.95
N HIS A 76 20.41 -4.70 -0.66
CA HIS A 76 20.39 -5.98 0.06
C HIS A 76 19.04 -6.69 -0.06
N GLY A 77 19.08 -7.99 -0.40
CA GLY A 77 17.90 -8.83 -0.54
C GLY A 77 17.13 -8.67 -1.86
N ILE A 78 17.56 -7.81 -2.78
CA ILE A 78 16.91 -7.65 -4.09
C ILE A 78 17.71 -8.38 -5.18
N ARG A 79 17.01 -9.04 -6.11
CA ARG A 79 17.59 -9.49 -7.39
C ARG A 79 16.76 -9.00 -8.57
N CYS A 80 17.43 -8.76 -9.69
CA CYS A 80 16.79 -8.27 -10.89
C CYS A 80 16.88 -9.28 -12.04
N VAL A 81 15.90 -9.23 -12.94
CA VAL A 81 15.90 -9.91 -14.24
C VAL A 81 15.48 -8.88 -15.28
N SER A 82 16.28 -8.72 -16.34
CA SER A 82 16.04 -7.73 -17.41
C SER A 82 15.82 -6.29 -16.90
N GLY A 83 16.54 -5.90 -15.84
CA GLY A 83 16.45 -4.58 -15.20
C GLY A 83 15.24 -4.35 -14.28
N LEU A 84 14.41 -5.38 -14.02
CA LEU A 84 13.23 -5.32 -13.15
C LEU A 84 13.37 -6.24 -11.93
N VAL A 85 12.75 -5.89 -10.81
CA VAL A 85 12.83 -6.66 -9.56
C VAL A 85 12.11 -8.01 -9.69
N SER A 86 12.88 -9.07 -9.43
CA SER A 86 12.48 -10.48 -9.58
C SER A 86 12.46 -11.26 -8.25
N GLU A 87 13.19 -10.79 -7.24
CA GLU A 87 13.25 -11.35 -5.90
C GLU A 87 13.36 -10.21 -4.89
N ILE A 88 12.60 -10.32 -3.79
CA ILE A 88 12.81 -9.55 -2.56
C ILE A 88 12.85 -10.56 -1.40
N SER A 89 14.01 -10.70 -0.77
CA SER A 89 14.25 -11.63 0.35
C SER A 89 14.90 -10.90 1.52
N LEU A 90 14.12 -10.65 2.57
CA LEU A 90 14.50 -9.89 3.76
C LEU A 90 14.19 -10.69 5.04
N GLU A 91 14.72 -11.90 5.15
CA GLU A 91 14.45 -12.79 6.28
C GLU A 91 15.22 -12.39 7.55
N SER A 92 14.55 -12.39 8.70
CA SER A 92 15.18 -12.24 10.03
C SER A 92 15.99 -10.94 10.28
N ILE A 93 15.81 -9.89 9.48
CA ILE A 93 16.55 -8.62 9.61
C ILE A 93 15.90 -7.59 10.57
N GLY A 94 14.88 -8.01 11.32
CA GLY A 94 14.22 -7.18 12.34
C GLY A 94 13.33 -6.07 11.77
N LEU A 95 12.64 -6.32 10.65
CA LEU A 95 11.67 -5.38 10.10
C LEU A 95 10.48 -5.21 11.04
N ASN A 96 10.08 -3.96 11.29
CA ASN A 96 8.96 -3.62 12.15
C ASN A 96 8.04 -2.62 11.44
N ALA A 97 7.29 -3.13 10.46
CA ALA A 97 6.34 -2.35 9.67
C ALA A 97 4.90 -2.60 10.15
N THR A 98 4.10 -1.54 10.25
CA THR A 98 2.68 -1.61 10.64
C THR A 98 1.72 -1.25 9.51
N LEU A 99 2.21 -0.54 8.50
CA LEU A 99 1.48 -0.08 7.32
C LEU A 99 2.40 -0.22 6.10
N ILE A 100 2.55 -1.45 5.63
CA ILE A 100 3.05 -1.68 4.27
C ILE A 100 1.92 -1.26 3.32
N ASP A 101 2.23 -0.39 2.37
CA ASP A 101 1.32 -0.08 1.27
C ASP A 101 1.01 -1.37 0.50
N THR A 102 -0.24 -1.83 0.57
CA THR A 102 -0.67 -3.11 0.00
C THR A 102 -0.54 -3.14 -1.51
N ASP A 103 -0.49 -1.96 -2.14
CA ASP A 103 -0.51 -1.79 -3.59
C ASP A 103 0.92 -1.65 -4.15
N ALA A 104 1.94 -1.50 -3.31
CA ALA A 104 3.34 -1.44 -3.73
C ALA A 104 3.76 -2.67 -4.57
N PHE A 105 3.27 -3.86 -4.21
CA PHE A 105 3.57 -5.10 -4.94
C PHE A 105 2.90 -5.18 -6.32
N LEU A 106 1.84 -4.41 -6.57
CA LEU A 106 1.14 -4.41 -7.86
C LEU A 106 2.00 -3.88 -9.01
N PHE A 107 3.07 -3.15 -8.70
CA PHE A 107 4.04 -2.61 -9.66
C PHE A 107 5.26 -3.50 -9.87
N LEU A 108 5.44 -4.58 -9.10
CA LEU A 108 6.58 -5.50 -9.18
C LEU A 108 6.27 -6.70 -10.10
N THR A 109 6.06 -6.45 -11.40
CA THR A 109 5.47 -7.45 -12.33
C THR A 109 6.35 -8.67 -12.59
N GLU A 110 7.67 -8.54 -12.45
CA GLU A 110 8.62 -9.66 -12.59
C GLU A 110 8.88 -10.44 -11.29
N LEU A 111 8.22 -10.07 -10.18
CA LEU A 111 8.45 -10.67 -8.87
C LEU A 111 8.10 -12.17 -8.84
N THR A 112 9.13 -13.00 -8.74
CA THR A 112 9.03 -14.47 -8.65
C THR A 112 9.13 -14.98 -7.21
N VAL A 113 9.89 -14.29 -6.36
CA VAL A 113 10.14 -14.69 -4.97
C VAL A 113 9.95 -13.50 -4.04
N LEU A 114 9.10 -13.66 -3.03
CA LEU A 114 8.96 -12.73 -1.93
C LEU A 114 9.12 -13.47 -0.60
N SER A 115 10.09 -13.06 0.21
CA SER A 115 10.29 -13.57 1.58
C SER A 115 10.49 -12.44 2.57
N PHE A 116 9.60 -12.35 3.55
CA PHE A 116 9.73 -11.50 4.75
C PHE A 116 9.72 -12.32 6.03
N LYS A 117 10.12 -13.58 5.94
CA LYS A 117 10.08 -14.55 7.04
C LYS A 117 10.77 -14.05 8.32
N ASN A 118 10.20 -14.38 9.47
CA ASN A 118 10.74 -14.08 10.81
C ASN A 118 10.99 -12.58 11.05
N ASN A 119 9.96 -11.75 10.87
CA ASN A 119 10.02 -10.32 11.15
C ASN A 119 8.87 -9.89 12.09
N SER A 120 8.71 -8.58 12.30
CA SER A 120 7.59 -7.99 13.05
C SER A 120 6.63 -7.22 12.14
N ILE A 121 6.46 -7.67 10.89
CA ILE A 121 5.50 -7.05 9.96
C ILE A 121 4.08 -7.33 10.44
N SER A 122 3.28 -6.28 10.55
CA SER A 122 1.87 -6.33 10.92
C SER A 122 1.01 -5.60 9.89
N GLY A 123 -0.30 -5.88 9.91
CA GLY A 123 -1.25 -5.46 8.89
C GLY A 123 -1.93 -6.66 8.24
N ASN A 124 -2.67 -6.41 7.16
CA ASN A 124 -3.23 -7.47 6.33
C ASN A 124 -2.16 -8.05 5.39
N VAL A 125 -2.38 -9.26 4.88
CA VAL A 125 -1.62 -9.79 3.74
C VAL A 125 -1.82 -8.85 2.54
N MET A 126 -0.72 -8.45 1.89
CA MET A 126 -0.74 -7.47 0.78
C MET A 126 -1.42 -8.03 -0.48
N ASN A 127 -1.70 -7.15 -1.45
CA ASN A 127 -2.33 -7.57 -2.70
C ASN A 127 -1.28 -7.96 -3.75
N PHE A 128 -1.27 -9.23 -4.16
CA PHE A 128 -0.33 -9.76 -5.14
C PHE A 128 -0.95 -10.03 -6.52
N SER A 129 -2.12 -9.46 -6.83
CA SER A 129 -2.87 -9.76 -8.06
C SER A 129 -2.13 -9.50 -9.38
N SER A 130 -1.09 -8.67 -9.37
CA SER A 130 -0.25 -8.40 -10.56
C SER A 130 0.96 -9.34 -10.67
N ASN A 131 1.34 -10.05 -9.61
CA ASN A 131 2.59 -10.81 -9.54
C ASN A 131 2.40 -12.24 -10.10
N ILE A 132 1.81 -12.38 -11.28
CA ILE A 132 1.44 -13.68 -11.88
C ILE A 132 2.62 -14.66 -12.11
N LYS A 133 3.87 -14.15 -12.03
CA LYS A 133 5.13 -14.91 -12.09
C LYS A 133 5.61 -15.44 -10.73
N MET A 134 4.91 -15.12 -9.64
CA MET A 134 5.28 -15.49 -8.28
C MET A 134 5.24 -17.01 -8.07
N LYS A 135 6.40 -17.57 -7.73
CA LYS A 135 6.66 -18.97 -7.39
C LYS A 135 6.73 -19.18 -5.88
N ARG A 136 7.29 -18.24 -5.12
CA ARG A 136 7.40 -18.34 -3.67
C ARG A 136 6.90 -17.09 -2.96
N LEU A 137 5.98 -17.28 -2.02
CA LEU A 137 5.55 -16.29 -1.05
C LEU A 137 5.76 -16.84 0.36
N ASP A 138 6.68 -16.23 1.11
CA ASP A 138 7.01 -16.60 2.49
C ASP A 138 6.85 -15.39 3.42
N LEU A 139 5.73 -15.38 4.13
CA LEU A 139 5.37 -14.35 5.12
C LEU A 139 5.35 -14.94 6.54
N SER A 140 5.95 -16.11 6.73
CA SER A 140 5.90 -16.86 7.99
C SER A 140 6.62 -16.15 9.14
N GLY A 141 6.20 -16.39 10.38
CA GLY A 141 6.83 -15.78 11.56
C GLY A 141 6.70 -14.26 11.57
N ASN A 142 5.47 -13.75 11.47
CA ASN A 142 5.17 -12.31 11.45
C ASN A 142 3.96 -12.01 12.35
N LYS A 143 3.40 -10.80 12.23
CA LYS A 143 2.24 -10.31 13.00
C LYS A 143 1.08 -9.95 12.08
N LEU A 144 0.97 -10.62 10.92
CA LEU A 144 -0.10 -10.39 9.95
C LEU A 144 -1.45 -10.86 10.51
N TYR A 145 -2.52 -10.13 10.19
CA TYR A 145 -3.87 -10.42 10.64
C TYR A 145 -4.90 -10.24 9.52
N GLY A 146 -6.17 -10.51 9.83
CA GLY A 146 -7.24 -10.48 8.84
C GLY A 146 -7.27 -11.74 7.97
N SER A 147 -7.99 -11.69 6.86
CA SER A 147 -8.18 -12.86 5.98
C SER A 147 -7.04 -13.06 4.99
N ILE A 148 -6.75 -14.33 4.68
CA ILE A 148 -5.97 -14.71 3.50
C ILE A 148 -6.73 -14.19 2.25
N PRO A 149 -6.15 -13.30 1.43
CA PRO A 149 -6.88 -12.62 0.37
C PRO A 149 -7.07 -13.53 -0.85
N ARG A 150 -8.26 -13.45 -1.47
CA ARG A 150 -8.58 -14.21 -2.68
C ARG A 150 -7.71 -13.86 -3.90
N SER A 151 -7.00 -12.74 -3.90
CA SER A 151 -6.05 -12.42 -4.98
C SER A 151 -4.90 -13.42 -5.09
N LEU A 152 -4.55 -14.14 -4.02
CA LEU A 152 -3.58 -15.24 -4.08
C LEU A 152 -4.04 -16.41 -4.98
N LEU A 153 -5.33 -16.53 -5.29
CA LEU A 153 -5.85 -17.52 -6.26
C LEU A 153 -5.44 -17.21 -7.71
N SER A 154 -5.07 -15.95 -8.01
CA SER A 154 -4.57 -15.55 -9.34
C SER A 154 -3.12 -15.94 -9.60
N LEU A 155 -2.38 -16.35 -8.56
CA LEU A 155 -0.98 -16.77 -8.65
C LEU A 155 -0.92 -18.22 -9.14
N THR A 156 -1.11 -18.43 -10.45
CA THR A 156 -1.17 -19.76 -11.08
C THR A 156 0.16 -20.50 -11.13
N LEU A 157 1.28 -19.78 -10.97
CA LEU A 157 2.64 -20.33 -10.93
C LEU A 157 3.19 -20.49 -9.49
N LEU A 158 2.36 -20.31 -8.46
CA LEU A 158 2.79 -20.36 -7.06
C LEU A 158 3.13 -21.78 -6.62
N GLU A 159 4.41 -22.03 -6.37
CA GLU A 159 4.96 -23.32 -5.93
C GLU A 159 4.99 -23.44 -4.41
N SER A 160 5.21 -22.33 -3.69
CA SER A 160 5.35 -22.29 -2.23
C SER A 160 4.59 -21.12 -1.60
N LEU A 161 3.68 -21.43 -0.66
CA LEU A 161 2.93 -20.47 0.15
C LEU A 161 3.10 -20.77 1.65
N LEU A 162 3.87 -19.93 2.35
CA LEU A 162 4.18 -20.07 3.76
C LEU A 162 3.64 -18.87 4.54
N LEU A 163 2.61 -19.12 5.36
CA LEU A 163 1.88 -18.11 6.15
C LEU A 163 1.81 -18.48 7.64
N GLN A 164 2.48 -19.55 8.07
CA GLN A 164 2.47 -20.02 9.45
C GLN A 164 3.04 -18.99 10.43
N ASP A 165 2.69 -19.13 11.71
CA ASP A 165 3.15 -18.26 12.80
C ASP A 165 2.77 -16.79 12.56
N ASN A 166 1.46 -16.54 12.47
CA ASN A 166 0.82 -15.24 12.27
C ASN A 166 -0.53 -15.18 13.04
N TYR A 167 -1.32 -14.12 12.86
CA TYR A 167 -2.64 -13.91 13.48
C TYR A 167 -3.80 -13.88 12.44
N LEU A 168 -3.65 -14.63 11.33
CA LEU A 168 -4.62 -14.68 10.24
C LEU A 168 -5.93 -15.35 10.67
N LYS A 169 -7.05 -14.88 10.11
CA LYS A 169 -8.43 -15.17 10.54
C LYS A 169 -9.34 -15.45 9.36
N GLY A 170 -10.48 -16.08 9.63
CA GLY A 170 -11.46 -16.45 8.59
C GLY A 170 -11.11 -17.78 7.92
N SER A 171 -11.76 -18.06 6.80
CA SER A 171 -11.60 -19.31 6.06
C SER A 171 -10.41 -19.30 5.12
N ILE A 172 -9.83 -20.49 4.88
CA ILE A 172 -8.82 -20.70 3.83
C ILE A 172 -9.52 -20.56 2.45
N PRO A 173 -9.00 -19.74 1.51
CA PRO A 173 -9.47 -19.70 0.13
C PRO A 173 -9.34 -21.05 -0.59
N GLU A 174 -10.12 -21.25 -1.64
CA GLU A 174 -10.16 -22.49 -2.42
C GLU A 174 -8.93 -22.63 -3.36
N PHE A 175 -7.74 -22.68 -2.79
CA PHE A 175 -6.49 -22.89 -3.52
C PHE A 175 -6.56 -24.20 -4.32
N ASN A 176 -6.39 -24.11 -5.63
CA ASN A 176 -6.47 -25.26 -6.55
C ASN A 176 -5.41 -25.17 -7.66
N GLN A 177 -4.34 -24.40 -7.43
CA GLN A 177 -3.21 -24.30 -8.33
C GLN A 177 -2.39 -25.60 -8.25
N SER A 178 -2.23 -26.30 -9.38
CA SER A 178 -1.50 -27.56 -9.47
C SER A 178 0.02 -27.42 -9.33
N SER A 179 0.54 -26.19 -9.40
CA SER A 179 1.93 -25.81 -9.13
C SER A 179 2.27 -25.81 -7.63
N LEU A 180 1.28 -25.61 -6.77
CA LEU A 180 1.48 -25.43 -5.33
C LEU A 180 1.86 -26.77 -4.68
N THR A 181 3.13 -26.87 -4.26
CA THR A 181 3.76 -28.09 -3.72
C THR A 181 4.27 -27.90 -2.29
N VAL A 182 4.36 -26.66 -1.81
CA VAL A 182 4.65 -26.32 -0.42
C VAL A 182 3.57 -25.37 0.09
N PHE A 183 2.85 -25.78 1.13
CA PHE A 183 1.80 -24.98 1.76
C PHE A 183 1.83 -25.15 3.27
N ASN A 184 1.82 -24.03 4.01
CA ASN A 184 1.67 -24.05 5.45
C ASN A 184 0.93 -22.80 5.97
N VAL A 185 -0.14 -23.03 6.73
CA VAL A 185 -0.96 -22.01 7.41
C VAL A 185 -1.14 -22.33 8.89
N SER A 186 -0.29 -23.19 9.46
CA SER A 186 -0.33 -23.56 10.88
C SER A 186 -0.13 -22.36 11.81
N ASN A 187 -0.44 -22.51 13.09
CA ASN A 187 -0.20 -21.48 14.12
C ASN A 187 -0.81 -20.11 13.75
N ASN A 188 -2.12 -20.12 13.45
CA ASN A 188 -2.95 -18.95 13.12
C ASN A 188 -4.34 -19.05 13.81
N ASP A 189 -5.21 -18.06 13.60
CA ASP A 189 -6.60 -17.99 14.11
C ASP A 189 -7.65 -18.37 13.03
N LEU A 190 -7.27 -19.19 12.04
CA LEU A 190 -8.16 -19.58 10.92
C LEU A 190 -9.34 -20.44 11.40
N ASN A 191 -10.44 -20.40 10.64
CA ASN A 191 -11.70 -21.03 11.01
C ASN A 191 -12.52 -21.54 9.82
N GLY A 192 -13.49 -22.41 10.11
CA GLY A 192 -14.36 -23.01 9.11
C GLY A 192 -13.83 -24.34 8.58
N SER A 193 -14.46 -24.85 7.53
CA SER A 193 -14.02 -26.05 6.84
C SER A 193 -12.77 -25.78 5.99
N ILE A 194 -11.80 -26.70 6.00
CA ILE A 194 -10.74 -26.73 4.98
C ILE A 194 -11.40 -27.05 3.63
N PRO A 195 -11.13 -26.27 2.55
CA PRO A 195 -11.69 -26.57 1.24
C PRO A 195 -11.24 -27.93 0.70
N THR A 196 -12.16 -28.64 0.04
CA THR A 196 -11.94 -29.98 -0.53
C THR A 196 -11.35 -29.93 -1.94
N THR A 197 -10.52 -28.93 -2.24
CA THR A 197 -9.80 -28.83 -3.52
C THR A 197 -8.69 -29.87 -3.59
N GLN A 198 -8.38 -30.38 -4.79
CA GLN A 198 -7.36 -31.41 -4.97
C GLN A 198 -6.00 -30.97 -4.40
N THR A 199 -5.64 -29.70 -4.62
CA THR A 199 -4.40 -29.11 -4.09
C THR A 199 -4.37 -29.11 -2.56
N LEU A 200 -5.40 -28.58 -1.87
CA LEU A 200 -5.36 -28.49 -0.41
C LEU A 200 -5.48 -29.86 0.27
N GLN A 201 -6.21 -30.81 -0.32
CA GLN A 201 -6.30 -32.17 0.21
C GLN A 201 -5.01 -32.99 0.00
N SER A 202 -4.01 -32.47 -0.72
CA SER A 202 -2.70 -33.12 -0.87
C SER A 202 -1.70 -32.85 0.27
N PHE A 203 -1.94 -31.82 1.09
CA PHE A 203 -1.04 -31.46 2.19
C PHE A 203 -1.36 -32.22 3.48
N GLY A 204 -0.34 -32.48 4.30
CA GLY A 204 -0.50 -33.15 5.58
C GLY A 204 -1.24 -32.30 6.63
N PRO A 205 -1.77 -32.92 7.71
CA PRO A 205 -2.47 -32.20 8.78
C PRO A 205 -1.60 -31.13 9.46
N ASP A 206 -0.27 -31.30 9.48
CA ASP A 206 0.67 -30.35 10.07
C ASP A 206 0.59 -28.95 9.44
N SER A 207 0.37 -28.86 8.12
CA SER A 207 0.17 -27.60 7.38
C SER A 207 -1.03 -26.78 7.84
N TYR A 208 -1.93 -27.37 8.62
CA TYR A 208 -3.17 -26.77 9.12
C TYR A 208 -3.20 -26.67 10.65
N SER A 209 -2.20 -27.23 11.32
CA SER A 209 -2.15 -27.42 12.77
C SER A 209 -2.29 -26.10 13.58
N SER A 210 -2.69 -26.22 14.84
CA SER A 210 -2.90 -25.11 15.79
C SER A 210 -3.97 -24.07 15.43
N ASN A 211 -4.68 -24.20 14.30
CA ASN A 211 -5.85 -23.38 13.98
C ASN A 211 -7.10 -23.90 14.71
N ARG A 212 -7.36 -23.41 15.94
CA ARG A 212 -8.36 -23.97 16.88
C ARG A 212 -9.80 -24.11 16.36
N ARG A 213 -10.19 -23.39 15.31
CA ARG A 213 -11.55 -23.37 14.75
C ARG A 213 -11.63 -23.92 13.33
N LEU A 214 -10.54 -24.49 12.83
CA LEU A 214 -10.43 -25.09 11.51
C LEU A 214 -10.76 -26.59 11.60
N PHE A 215 -11.59 -27.09 10.68
CA PHE A 215 -12.09 -28.47 10.70
C PHE A 215 -12.22 -29.09 9.31
N GLY A 216 -12.38 -30.40 9.26
CA GLY A 216 -12.45 -31.20 8.04
C GLY A 216 -11.08 -31.73 7.59
N PRO A 217 -11.07 -32.67 6.62
CA PRO A 217 -9.84 -33.24 6.09
C PRO A 217 -8.97 -32.16 5.44
N PRO A 218 -7.63 -32.26 5.49
CA PRO A 218 -6.84 -33.39 6.00
C PRO A 218 -6.68 -33.45 7.53
N THR A 219 -7.30 -32.55 8.30
CA THR A 219 -7.28 -32.63 9.77
C THR A 219 -8.33 -33.60 10.32
N LEU A 220 -8.08 -34.14 11.51
CA LEU A 220 -9.05 -34.96 12.26
C LEU A 220 -10.08 -34.12 13.05
N ASN A 221 -9.99 -32.79 13.00
CA ASN A 221 -10.93 -31.89 13.66
C ASN A 221 -12.30 -32.00 12.99
N THR A 222 -13.33 -32.35 13.75
CA THR A 222 -14.73 -32.31 13.29
C THR A 222 -15.41 -31.02 13.76
N CYS A 223 -16.46 -30.59 13.06
CA CYS A 223 -17.26 -29.44 13.49
C CYS A 223 -17.80 -29.64 14.92
N ASN A 224 -18.20 -30.87 15.27
CA ASN A 224 -18.74 -31.21 16.59
C ASN A 224 -17.68 -31.18 17.72
N SER A 225 -16.43 -31.58 17.44
CA SER A 225 -15.35 -31.53 18.46
C SER A 225 -14.99 -30.12 18.93
N ILE A 226 -15.31 -29.08 18.14
CA ILE A 226 -15.10 -27.67 18.52
C ILE A 226 -16.19 -27.20 19.50
N PHE A 227 -17.41 -27.75 19.42
CA PHE A 227 -18.49 -27.42 20.35
C PHE A 227 -18.30 -28.07 21.73
N THR A 228 -17.88 -29.33 21.80
CA THR A 228 -17.63 -30.00 23.10
C THR A 228 -16.49 -29.35 23.88
N ALA A 229 -15.40 -28.95 23.21
CA ALA A 229 -14.29 -28.21 23.84
C ALA A 229 -14.73 -26.87 24.48
N LYS A 230 -15.80 -26.25 24.00
CA LYS A 230 -16.36 -25.02 24.58
C LYS A 230 -17.23 -25.28 25.82
N TYR A 231 -17.89 -26.45 25.90
CA TYR A 231 -18.77 -26.81 27.02
C TYR A 231 -18.05 -27.55 28.17
N VAL A 232 -16.95 -28.24 27.90
CA VAL A 232 -16.19 -28.98 28.93
C VAL A 232 -15.39 -28.06 29.88
N ALA A 233 -15.19 -26.79 29.50
CA ALA A 233 -14.50 -25.80 30.34
C ALA A 233 -15.32 -25.34 31.58
N ASP A 234 -16.65 -25.55 31.58
CA ASP A 234 -17.59 -25.11 32.63
C ASP A 234 -18.21 -26.28 33.40
N VAL A 235 -17.46 -27.37 33.65
CA VAL A 235 -17.93 -28.51 34.47
C VAL A 235 -17.39 -28.41 35.90
N PRO A 236 -18.12 -27.79 36.86
CA PRO A 236 -17.85 -28.01 38.27
C PRO A 236 -18.28 -29.42 38.68
N SER A 237 -17.48 -30.06 39.52
CA SER A 237 -17.79 -31.35 40.11
C SER A 237 -19.06 -31.29 40.98
N ASN A 238 -19.95 -32.24 40.73
CA ASN A 238 -21.20 -32.51 41.46
C ASN A 238 -21.06 -32.47 43.00
N GLU A 239 -21.83 -31.61 43.66
CA GLU A 239 -22.33 -31.90 45.01
C GLU A 239 -23.67 -31.18 45.27
N ASN A 240 -24.59 -31.85 45.98
CA ASN A 240 -25.99 -31.41 46.13
C ASN A 240 -26.15 -30.36 47.24
N SER A 241 -26.68 -29.16 46.93
CA SER A 241 -27.26 -28.24 47.92
C SER A 241 -28.17 -27.17 47.28
N PRO A 242 -29.16 -26.59 48.00
CA PRO A 242 -30.08 -25.58 47.46
C PRO A 242 -29.42 -24.20 47.32
N PRO A 243 -29.97 -23.28 46.49
CA PRO A 243 -29.34 -21.99 46.20
C PRO A 243 -29.48 -20.97 47.34
N GLU A 244 -28.35 -20.46 47.84
CA GLU A 244 -28.33 -19.23 48.65
C GLU A 244 -28.61 -17.97 47.79
N PRO A 245 -29.26 -16.92 48.34
CA PRO A 245 -29.47 -15.66 47.65
C PRO A 245 -28.17 -14.84 47.45
N PRO A 246 -28.10 -13.99 46.42
CA PRO A 246 -26.87 -13.27 46.08
C PRO A 246 -26.47 -12.24 47.14
N LYS A 247 -25.24 -12.37 47.64
CA LYS A 247 -24.61 -11.39 48.56
C LYS A 247 -24.39 -10.06 47.83
N LYS A 248 -25.06 -9.00 48.30
CA LYS A 248 -24.83 -7.61 47.83
C LYS A 248 -23.40 -7.18 48.13
N SER A 249 -22.57 -7.02 47.10
CA SER A 249 -21.35 -6.20 47.21
C SER A 249 -21.73 -4.72 47.30
N SER A 250 -21.17 -4.01 48.29
CA SER A 250 -21.44 -2.60 48.52
C SER A 250 -20.89 -1.71 47.40
N LYS A 251 -21.74 -0.82 46.85
CA LYS A 251 -21.27 0.36 46.12
C LYS A 251 -20.98 1.48 47.14
N PRO A 252 -19.75 2.01 47.25
CA PRO A 252 -19.56 3.29 47.89
C PRO A 252 -20.05 4.39 46.96
N ASN A 253 -20.95 5.25 47.45
CA ASN A 253 -21.24 6.53 46.79
C ASN A 253 -20.05 7.46 47.02
N PHE A 254 -19.32 7.80 45.96
CA PHE A 254 -18.26 8.82 46.02
C PHE A 254 -18.48 9.89 44.93
N ALA A 255 -19.59 10.61 45.08
CA ALA A 255 -19.69 11.96 44.52
C ALA A 255 -18.77 12.90 45.32
N THR A 256 -18.31 14.00 44.68
CA THR A 256 -17.49 15.09 45.27
C THR A 256 -15.95 14.95 45.24
N THR A 257 -15.36 14.29 44.23
CA THR A 257 -13.92 14.55 43.89
C THR A 257 -13.59 14.57 42.39
N PHE A 258 -14.41 13.95 41.52
CA PHE A 258 -14.11 13.88 40.07
C PHE A 258 -14.11 15.24 39.33
N ILE A 259 -14.87 16.22 39.81
CA ILE A 259 -15.06 17.52 39.11
C ILE A 259 -13.76 18.31 38.94
N VAL A 260 -12.77 18.15 39.83
CA VAL A 260 -11.51 18.92 39.77
C VAL A 260 -10.56 18.41 38.67
N PHE A 261 -10.52 17.11 38.42
CA PHE A 261 -9.62 16.54 37.41
C PHE A 261 -10.09 16.82 35.98
N ASP A 262 -11.40 16.81 35.73
CA ASP A 262 -11.94 17.13 34.40
C ASP A 262 -11.67 18.60 34.01
N VAL A 263 -11.78 19.54 34.95
CA VAL A 263 -11.48 20.96 34.70
C VAL A 263 -10.00 21.19 34.44
N VAL A 264 -9.11 20.58 35.24
CA VAL A 264 -7.65 20.68 35.03
C VAL A 264 -7.24 20.03 33.69
N GLY A 265 -7.82 18.88 33.35
CA GLY A 265 -7.62 18.22 32.06
C GLY A 265 -8.10 19.08 30.88
N LEU A 266 -9.28 19.68 30.98
CA LEU A 266 -9.84 20.57 29.95
C LEU A 266 -8.96 21.81 29.75
N VAL A 267 -8.49 22.44 30.83
CA VAL A 267 -7.58 23.59 30.77
C VAL A 267 -6.25 23.21 30.14
N ALA A 268 -5.69 22.04 30.45
CA ALA A 268 -4.47 21.54 29.81
C ALA A 268 -4.67 21.29 28.30
N VAL A 269 -5.78 20.70 27.88
CA VAL A 269 -6.13 20.49 26.46
C VAL A 269 -6.30 21.82 25.73
N ILE A 270 -7.00 22.80 26.32
CA ILE A 270 -7.15 24.15 25.76
C ILE A 270 -5.78 24.83 25.62
N PHE A 271 -4.91 24.72 26.62
CA PHE A 271 -3.56 25.29 26.58
C PHE A 271 -2.70 24.66 25.48
N LEU A 272 -2.71 23.32 25.34
CA LEU A 272 -2.03 22.61 24.25
C LEU A 272 -2.58 23.02 22.87
N PHE A 273 -3.90 23.21 22.75
CA PHE A 273 -4.55 23.69 21.52
C PHE A 273 -4.12 25.12 21.18
N LEU A 274 -4.02 26.02 22.16
CA LEU A 274 -3.51 27.39 21.97
C LEU A 274 -2.03 27.38 21.54
N LEU A 275 -1.18 26.56 22.16
CA LEU A 275 0.21 26.39 21.75
C LEU A 275 0.33 25.83 20.32
N TYR A 276 -0.51 24.86 19.95
CA TYR A 276 -0.60 24.35 18.59
C TYR A 276 -0.97 25.46 17.59
N PHE A 277 -2.01 26.26 17.87
CA PHE A 277 -2.39 27.38 17.02
C PHE A 277 -1.31 28.46 16.92
N GLN A 278 -0.57 28.75 17.98
CA GLN A 278 0.60 29.63 17.93
C GLN A 278 1.71 29.05 17.04
N LYS A 279 1.99 27.74 17.13
CA LYS A 279 2.98 27.04 16.29
C LYS A 279 2.58 27.05 14.81
N VAL A 280 1.31 26.81 14.50
CA VAL A 280 0.75 26.91 13.13
C VAL A 280 0.84 28.35 12.61
N ARG A 281 0.49 29.36 13.41
CA ARG A 281 0.64 30.79 13.03
C ARG A 281 2.10 31.17 12.78
N LYS A 282 3.05 30.66 13.58
CA LYS A 282 4.50 30.82 13.32
C LYS A 282 4.92 30.16 12.00
N ARG A 283 4.51 28.91 11.74
CA ARG A 283 4.78 28.21 10.46
C ARG A 283 4.24 28.98 9.25
N LYS A 284 2.98 29.46 9.30
CA LYS A 284 2.40 30.28 8.21
C LYS A 284 3.14 31.61 7.97
N LYS A 285 3.82 32.17 8.98
CA LYS A 285 4.69 33.35 8.80
C LYS A 285 6.06 33.00 8.21
N MET A 286 6.56 31.78 8.40
CA MET A 286 7.81 31.31 7.78
C MET A 286 7.60 30.92 6.32
N ILE A 287 6.53 30.17 6.00
CA ILE A 287 6.16 29.84 4.60
C ILE A 287 6.02 31.11 3.75
N LYS A 288 5.29 32.13 4.23
CA LYS A 288 5.19 33.44 3.53
C LYS A 288 6.51 34.21 3.40
N LYS A 289 7.56 33.83 4.14
CA LYS A 289 8.91 34.42 4.05
C LYS A 289 9.80 33.63 3.10
N ASP A 290 9.51 32.35 2.89
CA ASP A 290 10.20 31.46 1.97
C ASP A 290 9.59 31.59 0.55
N ASP A 291 8.26 31.73 0.40
CA ASP A 291 7.57 32.15 -0.84
C ASP A 291 8.13 33.48 -1.41
N GLY A 292 8.65 34.33 -0.54
CA GLY A 292 9.29 35.61 -0.88
C GLY A 292 10.76 35.49 -1.27
N LYS A 293 11.37 34.30 -1.15
CA LYS A 293 12.76 33.99 -1.50
C LYS A 293 12.88 33.00 -2.66
N GLU A 294 11.93 32.07 -2.80
CA GLU A 294 11.96 31.00 -3.80
C GLU A 294 11.70 31.49 -5.25
N LYS A 295 11.51 32.79 -5.45
CA LYS A 295 11.58 33.43 -6.78
C LYS A 295 13.02 33.60 -7.30
N GLU A 296 14.04 33.32 -6.50
CA GLU A 296 15.45 33.31 -6.90
C GLU A 296 16.11 31.94 -6.64
N GLY A 297 15.76 30.95 -7.48
CA GLY A 297 16.66 29.83 -7.81
C GLY A 297 16.29 28.44 -7.26
N GLY A 298 16.56 27.41 -8.08
CA GLY A 298 16.55 26.01 -7.68
C GLY A 298 15.35 25.21 -8.20
N ARG A 299 15.55 24.40 -9.25
CA ARG A 299 14.62 23.38 -9.71
C ARG A 299 15.15 22.03 -9.23
N ASP A 300 14.41 21.35 -8.36
CA ASP A 300 14.74 19.99 -7.89
C ASP A 300 13.61 19.01 -8.21
N THR A 301 13.97 17.79 -8.59
CA THR A 301 13.06 16.77 -9.14
C THR A 301 12.51 15.86 -8.05
N THR A 302 11.36 16.23 -7.49
CA THR A 302 10.57 15.35 -6.62
C THR A 302 9.54 14.56 -7.43
N CYS A 303 9.26 13.31 -7.02
CA CYS A 303 8.14 12.56 -7.59
C CYS A 303 6.83 13.08 -6.99
N GLY A 304 6.18 14.02 -7.68
CA GLY A 304 4.92 14.63 -7.26
C GLY A 304 3.85 14.64 -8.35
N ASP A 305 2.75 13.94 -8.08
CA ASP A 305 1.36 14.23 -8.47
C ASP A 305 1.07 14.71 -9.92
N ASP A 306 1.05 13.76 -10.86
CA ASP A 306 0.50 13.96 -12.22
C ASP A 306 -1.05 14.00 -12.16
N ARG A 307 -1.63 15.14 -11.75
CA ARG A 307 -3.09 15.36 -11.82
C ARG A 307 -3.51 16.01 -13.14
N LEU A 308 -4.34 15.27 -13.88
CA LEU A 308 -5.03 15.64 -15.12
C LEU A 308 -5.64 17.06 -15.10
N GLU A 309 -5.30 17.88 -16.10
CA GLU A 309 -6.27 18.76 -16.80
C GLU A 309 -5.91 18.78 -18.28
N ASP A 310 -6.90 18.49 -19.15
CA ASP A 310 -6.79 18.66 -20.60
C ASP A 310 -8.01 19.44 -21.14
N GLU A 311 -7.78 20.20 -22.20
CA GLU A 311 -8.70 21.00 -23.04
C GLU A 311 -9.61 22.08 -22.38
N GLY A 312 -9.34 23.36 -22.70
CA GLY A 312 -10.07 24.49 -22.11
C GLY A 312 -10.17 25.84 -22.87
N LYS A 313 -10.02 25.87 -24.21
CA LYS A 313 -10.39 27.01 -25.10
C LYS A 313 -9.71 28.40 -24.88
N GLY A 314 -8.71 28.68 -25.73
CA GLY A 314 -8.85 29.67 -26.81
C GLY A 314 -8.91 31.20 -26.54
N LYS A 315 -8.17 31.91 -27.42
CA LYS A 315 -8.30 33.34 -27.84
C LYS A 315 -7.60 34.43 -27.01
N GLY A 316 -6.49 34.93 -27.57
CA GLY A 316 -6.41 36.33 -28.01
C GLY A 316 -5.79 37.36 -27.05
N CYS A 317 -4.46 37.49 -27.06
CA CYS A 317 -3.82 38.72 -26.60
C CYS A 317 -3.83 39.79 -27.70
N HIS A 318 -4.59 40.87 -27.51
CA HIS A 318 -4.38 42.11 -28.27
C HIS A 318 -4.35 43.36 -27.38
N ASN A 319 -3.55 44.32 -27.82
CA ASN A 319 -3.02 45.43 -27.04
C ASN A 319 -3.91 46.68 -27.11
N ARG A 320 -4.11 47.39 -25.99
CA ARG A 320 -4.02 48.88 -25.79
C ARG A 320 -4.85 49.30 -24.55
N ARG A 321 -4.37 50.03 -23.52
CA ARG A 321 -3.44 51.19 -23.37
C ARG A 321 -4.18 52.54 -23.28
N ARG A 322 -3.86 53.33 -22.22
CA ARG A 322 -4.19 54.75 -21.86
C ARG A 322 -5.02 54.81 -20.55
N LYS A 323 -4.94 55.81 -19.64
CA LYS A 323 -4.18 57.09 -19.43
C LYS A 323 -4.38 57.45 -17.91
N ARG A 324 -3.65 58.31 -17.17
CA ARG A 324 -2.35 59.04 -17.27
C ARG A 324 -2.09 59.79 -15.93
N GLU A 325 -0.83 60.09 -15.58
CA GLU A 325 -0.37 61.24 -14.74
C GLU A 325 -0.76 61.33 -13.24
N ALA A 326 0.06 61.87 -12.31
CA ALA A 326 1.38 62.53 -12.35
C ALA A 326 2.23 62.07 -11.12
N TYR A 327 3.28 62.71 -10.57
CA TYR A 327 4.05 63.96 -10.80
C TYR A 327 5.49 63.77 -10.24
N VAL A 328 6.48 64.58 -10.63
CA VAL A 328 7.86 64.60 -10.06
C VAL A 328 8.36 66.05 -9.96
N HIS A 329 9.02 66.46 -8.85
CA HIS A 329 9.98 67.58 -8.86
C HIS A 329 11.05 67.48 -7.74
N ARG A 330 12.16 68.22 -7.91
CA ARG A 330 13.44 68.15 -7.17
C ARG A 330 13.50 68.95 -5.86
N GLY A 331 14.40 68.55 -4.94
CA GLY A 331 15.48 69.47 -4.52
C GLY A 331 15.70 69.84 -3.03
N ARG A 332 16.84 69.39 -2.48
CA ARG A 332 17.76 70.05 -1.50
C ARG A 332 17.24 70.76 -0.20
N SER A 333 17.75 70.22 0.93
CA SER A 333 18.63 70.92 1.92
C SER A 333 18.07 71.79 3.09
N LYS A 334 18.24 71.22 4.31
CA LYS A 334 18.73 71.82 5.58
C LYS A 334 17.89 72.84 6.41
N LYS A 335 17.88 72.53 7.72
CA LYS A 335 17.87 73.36 8.95
C LYS A 335 16.54 73.82 9.60
N PHE A 336 16.46 73.48 10.90
CA PHE A 336 15.73 74.05 12.05
C PHE A 336 16.09 75.53 12.35
N PRO A 337 15.53 76.20 13.40
CA PRO A 337 14.19 76.12 14.04
C PRO A 337 13.58 77.55 14.26
N THR A 338 12.60 77.67 15.18
CA THR A 338 12.08 78.91 15.83
C THR A 338 11.34 79.89 14.90
N GLU A 339 10.30 80.60 15.34
CA GLU A 339 9.80 80.87 16.71
C GLU A 339 8.27 80.72 16.78
#